data_AF-A0A183GR08-F1
#
_entry.id   AF-A0A183GR08-F1
#
_cell.length_a   1.000
_cell.length_b   1.000
_cell.length_c   1.000
_cell.angle_alpha   90.00
_cell.angle_beta   90.00
_cell.angle_gamma   90.00
#
_symmetry.space_group_name_H-M   'P 1'
#
loop_
_entity.id
_entity.type
_entity.pdbx_description
1 polymer ?
#
loop_
_entity_poly.entity_id
_entity_poly.type
_entity_poly.pdbx_seq_one_letter_code
_entity_poly.pdbx_strand_id
1 'polypeptide(L)'
;MVWLFGGGYYSGSPSLILYDGKALALLGNVIVVNVNYRVGPFGYLYMDDEDAPGNAGMLDQRHELGAEVNVSSRARAGPEENRSRRFQQLALYWIRDNIFNFGGNPSRVTVFGESAGAASVVAHLIAPGSEK
;
A
#
# COMPACT_ATOMS: atom_id res chain seq x y z
N MET A 1 2.15 14.06 -3.36
CA MET A 1 2.33 13.01 -4.38
C MET A 1 2.97 11.81 -3.69
N VAL A 2 2.42 10.61 -3.89
CA VAL A 2 2.84 9.38 -3.22
C VAL A 2 3.37 8.40 -4.25
N TRP A 3 4.63 8.00 -4.13
CA TRP A 3 5.32 7.11 -5.07
C TRP A 3 5.30 5.67 -4.60
N LEU A 4 4.88 4.77 -5.49
CA LEU A 4 5.01 3.32 -5.36
C LEU A 4 6.04 2.81 -6.39
N PHE A 5 7.14 2.24 -5.90
CA PHE A 5 8.24 1.76 -6.75
C PHE A 5 7.86 0.50 -7.54
N GLY A 6 8.62 0.19 -8.60
CA GLY A 6 8.45 -1.04 -9.41
C GLY A 6 9.33 -2.21 -8.93
N GLY A 7 9.46 -3.26 -9.73
CA GLY A 7 10.31 -4.42 -9.38
C GLY A 7 9.60 -5.76 -9.32
N GLY A 8 8.49 -5.90 -10.06
CA GLY A 8 7.81 -7.17 -10.31
C GLY A 8 7.29 -7.86 -9.05
N TYR A 9 7.00 -7.10 -7.99
CA TYR A 9 6.64 -7.62 -6.67
C TYR A 9 7.71 -8.50 -5.99
N TYR A 10 8.90 -8.62 -6.58
CA TYR A 10 10.00 -9.45 -6.09
C TYR A 10 11.13 -8.61 -5.46
N SER A 11 11.27 -7.35 -5.89
CA SER A 11 12.36 -6.47 -5.50
C SER A 11 11.93 -5.00 -5.55
N GLY A 12 12.87 -4.09 -5.27
CA GLY A 12 12.68 -2.64 -5.36
C GLY A 12 12.83 -1.94 -4.02
N SER A 13 12.97 -0.62 -4.06
CA SER A 13 13.07 0.21 -2.86
C SER A 13 12.70 1.66 -3.17
N PRO A 14 12.00 2.37 -2.26
CA PRO A 14 11.75 3.81 -2.39
C PRO A 14 13.01 4.66 -2.18
N SER A 15 14.09 4.08 -1.66
CA SER A 15 15.35 4.77 -1.33
C SER A 15 16.36 4.77 -2.48
N LEU A 16 16.02 4.19 -3.63
CA LEU A 16 16.88 4.28 -4.82
C LEU A 16 17.05 5.74 -5.23
N ILE A 17 18.28 6.13 -5.59
CA ILE A 17 18.60 7.50 -6.02
C ILE A 17 17.74 7.97 -7.20
N LEU A 18 17.29 7.04 -8.04
CA LEU A 18 16.37 7.30 -9.14
C LEU A 18 15.04 7.90 -8.67
N TYR A 19 14.63 7.64 -7.42
CA TYR A 19 13.37 8.09 -6.85
C TYR A 19 13.55 9.23 -5.83
N ASP A 20 14.69 9.93 -5.86
CA ASP A 20 14.86 11.15 -5.06
C ASP A 20 13.82 12.21 -5.46
N GLY A 21 12.87 12.43 -4.55
CA GLY A 21 11.76 13.35 -4.74
C GLY A 21 12.14 14.83 -4.68
N LYS A 22 13.40 15.18 -4.38
CA LYS A 22 13.82 16.57 -4.17
C LYS A 22 13.49 17.49 -5.34
N ALA A 23 13.74 17.06 -6.57
CA ALA A 23 13.45 17.86 -7.76
C ALA A 23 11.95 18.14 -7.92
N LEU A 24 11.11 17.10 -7.75
CA LEU A 24 9.65 17.24 -7.79
C LEU A 24 9.14 18.15 -6.65
N ALA A 25 9.67 17.99 -5.44
CA ALA A 25 9.27 18.80 -4.30
C ALA A 25 9.59 20.28 -4.49
N LEU A 26 10.81 20.60 -4.94
CA LEU A 26 11.28 21.97 -5.14
C LEU A 26 10.60 22.66 -6.34
N LEU A 27 10.50 21.96 -7.48
CA LEU A 27 9.99 22.57 -8.72
C LEU A 27 8.46 22.58 -8.75
N GLY A 28 7.81 21.57 -8.19
CA GLY A 28 6.36 21.43 -8.19
C GLY A 28 5.65 22.11 -7.03
N ASN A 29 6.40 22.56 -6.00
CA ASN A 29 5.86 23.00 -4.72
C ASN A 29 4.85 21.97 -4.14
N VAL A 30 5.30 20.72 -4.08
CA VAL A 30 4.52 19.57 -3.61
C VAL A 30 5.27 18.79 -2.55
N ILE A 31 4.54 18.07 -1.70
CA ILE A 31 5.15 17.05 -0.85
C ILE A 31 5.26 15.75 -1.63
N VAL A 32 6.45 15.15 -1.63
CA VAL A 32 6.71 13.83 -2.22
C VAL A 32 6.92 12.83 -1.09
N VAL A 33 6.16 11.73 -1.13
CA VAL A 33 6.26 10.64 -0.14
C VAL A 33 6.58 9.36 -0.89
N ASN A 34 7.70 8.72 -0.56
CA ASN A 34 8.04 7.41 -1.11
C ASN A 34 7.70 6.33 -0.08
N VAL A 35 6.97 5.30 -0.50
CA VAL A 35 6.42 4.28 0.42
C VAL A 35 7.14 2.95 0.26
N ASN A 36 7.53 2.33 1.37
CA ASN A 36 7.97 0.94 1.40
C ASN A 36 6.77 0.00 1.43
N TYR A 37 6.87 -1.14 0.74
CA TYR A 37 5.89 -2.22 0.85
C TYR A 37 6.55 -3.58 0.64
N ARG A 38 5.87 -4.64 1.09
CA ARG A 38 6.41 -6.01 1.07
C ARG A 38 6.58 -6.52 -0.35
N VAL A 39 7.71 -7.19 -0.58
CA VAL A 39 8.09 -7.83 -1.85
C VAL A 39 8.64 -9.24 -1.60
N GLY A 40 8.77 -10.02 -2.67
CA GLY A 40 9.29 -11.38 -2.64
C GLY A 40 8.46 -12.30 -1.74
N PRO A 41 9.08 -13.32 -1.12
CA PRO A 41 8.38 -14.25 -0.25
C PRO A 41 7.64 -13.58 0.90
N PHE A 42 8.14 -12.46 1.43
CA PHE A 42 7.50 -11.74 2.53
C PHE A 42 6.16 -11.08 2.13
N GLY A 43 5.95 -10.83 0.84
CA GLY A 43 4.69 -10.30 0.32
C GLY A 43 3.83 -11.35 -0.40
N TYR A 44 4.44 -12.35 -1.05
CA TYR A 44 3.75 -13.12 -2.09
C TYR A 44 3.96 -14.63 -1.98
N LEU A 45 4.57 -15.13 -0.90
CA LEU A 45 4.71 -16.57 -0.67
C LEU A 45 3.35 -17.21 -0.39
N TYR A 46 2.99 -18.21 -1.18
CA TYR A 46 1.82 -19.06 -1.00
C TYR A 46 2.27 -20.51 -0.81
N MET A 47 1.83 -21.14 0.27
CA MET A 47 2.17 -22.55 0.56
C MET A 47 0.93 -23.46 0.67
N ASP A 48 -0.26 -22.95 0.35
CA ASP A 48 -1.52 -23.67 0.57
C ASP A 48 -1.70 -24.12 2.04
N ASP A 49 -1.24 -23.27 2.96
CA ASP A 49 -1.24 -23.49 4.40
C ASP A 49 -1.98 -22.33 5.08
N GLU A 50 -2.74 -22.62 6.14
CA GLU A 50 -3.54 -21.62 6.87
C GLU A 50 -2.66 -20.49 7.45
N ASP A 51 -1.43 -20.80 7.87
CA ASP A 51 -0.46 -19.84 8.41
C ASP A 51 0.30 -19.08 7.30
N ALA A 52 0.24 -19.55 6.05
CA ALA A 52 0.85 -18.94 4.88
C ALA A 52 -0.14 -18.82 3.69
N PRO A 53 -1.24 -18.06 3.84
CA PRO A 53 -2.35 -18.01 2.90
C PRO A 53 -2.03 -17.34 1.56
N GLY A 54 -0.81 -16.87 1.33
CA GLY A 54 -0.42 -16.19 0.09
C GLY A 54 -0.71 -14.71 0.06
N ASN A 55 -0.04 -14.03 -0.87
CA ASN A 55 -0.46 -12.73 -1.40
C ASN A 55 -0.69 -11.62 -0.36
N ALA A 56 0.00 -11.67 0.78
CA ALA A 56 -0.09 -10.64 1.82
C ALA A 56 0.18 -9.21 1.29
N GLY A 57 1.07 -9.07 0.29
CA GLY A 57 1.36 -7.81 -0.42
C GLY A 57 0.25 -7.34 -1.36
N MET A 58 -0.60 -8.24 -1.87
CA MET A 58 -1.83 -7.86 -2.57
C MET A 58 -2.97 -7.56 -1.60
N LEU A 59 -3.06 -8.31 -0.50
CA LEU A 59 -4.00 -8.01 0.58
C LEU A 59 -3.71 -6.65 1.20
N ASP A 60 -2.44 -6.22 1.19
CA ASP A 60 -2.03 -4.87 1.59
C ASP A 60 -2.65 -3.73 0.78
N GLN A 61 -3.22 -4.04 -0.39
CA GLN A 61 -3.79 -3.08 -1.33
C GLN A 61 -5.32 -3.00 -1.26
N ARG A 62 -6.00 -3.96 -0.61
CA ARG A 62 -7.46 -4.06 -0.62
C ARG A 62 -8.08 -3.46 0.63
N HIS A 63 -9.11 -2.64 0.42
CA HIS A 63 -9.94 -2.14 1.49
C HIS A 63 -11.11 -3.10 1.65
N GLU A 64 -10.99 -4.03 2.60
CA GLU A 64 -12.14 -4.86 2.96
C GLU A 64 -12.90 -4.19 4.09
N LEU A 65 -14.10 -3.71 3.76
CA LEU A 65 -15.18 -3.44 4.71
C LEU A 65 -15.66 -4.79 5.25
N GLY A 66 -15.06 -5.28 6.33
CA GLY A 66 -15.62 -6.30 7.24
C GLY A 66 -16.46 -7.42 6.60
N ALA A 67 -16.06 -7.96 5.44
CA ALA A 67 -16.78 -9.06 4.84
C ALA A 67 -16.42 -10.30 5.65
N GLU A 68 -17.40 -10.85 6.36
CA GLU A 68 -17.33 -12.20 6.91
C GLU A 68 -17.01 -13.16 5.76
N VAL A 69 -15.73 -13.51 5.61
CA VAL A 69 -15.35 -14.69 4.86
C VAL A 69 -15.85 -15.86 5.69
N ASN A 70 -16.90 -16.51 5.21
CA ASN A 70 -17.47 -17.70 5.79
C ASN A 70 -16.49 -18.86 5.56
N VAL A 71 -15.41 -18.90 6.33
CA VAL A 71 -14.52 -20.05 6.44
C VAL A 71 -14.94 -20.82 7.67
N SER A 72 -15.51 -22.00 7.43
CA SER A 72 -15.92 -22.95 8.44
C SER A 72 -14.70 -23.62 9.10
N SER A 73 -13.89 -22.88 9.83
CA SER A 73 -12.94 -23.38 10.84
C SER A 73 -12.37 -22.18 11.61
N ARG A 74 -12.78 -22.04 12.88
CA ARG A 74 -12.44 -20.90 13.74
C ARG A 74 -11.01 -21.00 14.27
N ALA A 75 -10.14 -20.09 13.81
CA ALA A 75 -9.20 -19.38 14.67
C ALA A 75 -9.55 -17.88 14.59
N ARG A 76 -10.13 -17.34 15.67
CA ARG A 76 -10.60 -15.95 15.73
C ARG A 76 -9.39 -15.00 15.83
N ALA A 77 -8.90 -14.52 14.69
CA ALA A 77 -8.12 -13.30 14.64
C ALA A 77 -9.03 -12.12 15.04
N GLY A 78 -8.61 -11.33 16.03
CA GLY A 78 -9.39 -10.18 16.52
C GLY A 78 -9.47 -9.03 15.49
N PRO A 79 -10.38 -8.05 15.68
CA PRO A 79 -10.51 -6.89 14.77
C PRO A 79 -9.21 -6.09 14.58
N GLU A 80 -8.30 -6.15 15.57
CA GLU A 80 -6.97 -5.53 15.49
C GLU A 80 -5.99 -6.29 14.61
N GLU A 81 -6.06 -7.62 14.58
CA GLU A 81 -5.11 -8.45 13.83
C GLU A 81 -5.32 -8.30 12.32
N ASN A 82 -6.57 -8.09 11.87
CA ASN A 82 -6.88 -7.79 10.47
C ASN A 82 -6.40 -6.41 10.00
N ARG A 83 -6.13 -5.46 10.92
CA ARG A 83 -5.59 -4.13 10.57
C ARG A 83 -4.10 -4.16 10.29
N SER A 84 -3.35 -5.06 10.94
CA SER A 84 -1.89 -5.13 10.82
C SER A 84 -1.39 -5.79 9.52
N ARG A 85 -2.31 -6.32 8.69
CA ARG A 85 -2.00 -7.03 7.43
C ARG A 85 -2.09 -6.12 6.20
N ARG A 86 -1.96 -4.79 6.37
CA ARG A 86 -2.27 -3.81 5.30
C ARG A 86 -1.24 -2.69 5.08
N PHE A 87 0.01 -3.02 4.74
CA PHE A 87 1.11 -2.04 4.69
C PHE A 87 0.92 -0.88 3.68
N GLN A 88 0.47 -1.13 2.45
CA GLN A 88 0.29 -0.05 1.45
C GLN A 88 -0.89 0.86 1.79
N GLN A 89 -2.04 0.30 2.17
CA GLN A 89 -3.17 1.11 2.63
C GLN A 89 -2.91 1.83 3.95
N LEU A 90 -2.21 1.19 4.87
CA LEU A 90 -1.79 1.83 6.12
C LEU A 90 -0.92 3.06 5.85
N ALA A 91 -0.01 2.98 4.86
CA ALA A 91 0.75 4.14 4.44
C ALA A 91 -0.14 5.25 3.87
N LEU A 92 -1.15 4.92 3.05
CA LEU A 92 -2.09 5.91 2.53
C LEU A 92 -2.96 6.53 3.63
N TYR A 93 -3.43 5.75 4.60
CA TYR A 93 -4.15 6.28 5.77
C TYR A 93 -3.26 7.17 6.63
N TRP A 94 -2.02 6.74 6.89
CA TRP A 94 -1.06 7.57 7.60
C TRP A 94 -0.83 8.89 6.87
N ILE A 95 -0.65 8.87 5.55
CA ILE A 95 -0.52 10.09 4.75
C ILE A 95 -1.79 10.94 4.88
N ARG A 96 -2.99 10.39 4.66
CA ARG A 96 -4.24 11.14 4.80
C ARG A 96 -4.38 11.80 6.17
N ASP A 97 -4.04 11.09 7.24
CA ASP A 97 -4.27 11.53 8.61
C ASP A 97 -3.15 12.47 9.11
N ASN A 98 -1.96 12.44 8.51
CA ASN A 98 -0.78 13.17 9.01
C ASN A 98 -0.21 14.21 8.05
N ILE A 99 -0.51 14.16 6.74
CA ILE A 99 0.16 15.02 5.75
C ILE A 99 -0.09 16.52 6.00
N PHE A 100 -1.19 16.86 6.67
CA PHE A 100 -1.48 18.21 7.12
C PHE A 100 -0.38 18.77 8.03
N ASN A 101 0.22 17.95 8.90
CA ASN A 101 1.30 18.36 9.80
C ASN A 101 2.61 18.71 9.05
N PHE A 102 2.72 18.31 7.79
CA PHE A 102 3.85 18.62 6.90
C PHE A 102 3.52 19.77 5.94
N GLY A 103 2.38 20.45 6.12
CA GLY A 103 1.90 21.51 5.23
C GLY A 103 1.17 21.01 3.97
N GLY A 104 0.83 19.72 3.92
CA GLY A 104 0.09 19.13 2.81
C GLY A 104 -1.42 19.26 2.94
N ASN A 105 -2.14 19.01 1.85
CA ASN A 105 -3.60 18.94 1.85
C ASN A 105 -4.04 17.47 1.70
N PRO A 106 -4.71 16.86 2.70
CA PRO A 106 -5.10 15.46 2.66
C PRO A 106 -6.16 15.14 1.58
N SER A 107 -6.91 16.13 1.11
CA SER A 107 -7.84 16.00 -0.02
C SER A 107 -7.16 16.13 -1.39
N ARG A 108 -5.85 16.39 -1.44
CA ARG A 108 -5.07 16.55 -2.68
C ARG A 108 -3.89 15.57 -2.73
N VAL A 109 -4.19 14.29 -2.58
CA VAL A 109 -3.21 13.21 -2.66
C VAL A 109 -3.27 12.55 -4.04
N THR A 110 -2.18 12.66 -4.79
CA THR A 110 -1.97 11.92 -6.05
C THR A 110 -1.05 10.73 -5.79
N VAL A 111 -1.50 9.52 -6.09
CA VAL A 111 -0.68 8.30 -6.04
C VAL A 111 -0.20 7.96 -7.45
N PHE A 112 1.07 7.62 -7.60
CA PHE A 112 1.70 7.29 -8.88
C PHE A 112 2.79 6.23 -8.71
N GLY A 113 3.10 5.49 -9.77
CA GLY A 113 4.04 4.37 -9.72
C GLY A 113 4.42 3.88 -11.11
N GLU A 114 5.39 2.97 -11.16
CA GLU A 114 5.90 2.34 -12.40
C GLU A 114 5.89 0.81 -12.25
N SER A 115 5.69 0.07 -13.36
CA SER A 115 5.65 -1.41 -13.36
C SER A 115 4.70 -1.97 -12.30
N ALA A 116 5.18 -2.84 -11.40
CA ALA A 116 4.41 -3.37 -10.26
C ALA A 116 3.84 -2.26 -9.35
N GLY A 117 4.52 -1.11 -9.24
CA GLY A 117 4.01 0.08 -8.57
C GLY A 117 2.82 0.68 -9.29
N ALA A 118 2.87 0.79 -10.62
CA ALA A 118 1.73 1.25 -11.43
C ALA A 118 0.54 0.27 -11.34
N ALA A 119 0.80 -1.03 -11.39
CA ALA A 119 -0.21 -2.05 -11.16
C ALA A 119 -0.84 -1.94 -9.76
N SER A 120 -0.04 -1.61 -8.74
CA SER A 120 -0.53 -1.33 -7.38
C SER A 120 -1.40 -0.06 -7.34
N VAL A 121 -1.04 1.01 -8.08
CA VAL A 121 -1.90 2.20 -8.21
C VAL A 121 -3.26 1.83 -8.80
N VAL A 122 -3.28 1.04 -9.87
CA VAL A 122 -4.54 0.56 -10.48
C VAL A 122 -5.34 -0.28 -9.48
N ALA A 123 -4.68 -1.18 -8.75
CA ALA A 123 -5.32 -1.99 -7.72
C ALA A 123 -5.98 -1.13 -6.63
N HIS A 124 -5.32 -0.05 -6.19
CA HIS A 124 -5.91 0.92 -5.26
C HIS A 124 -7.09 1.66 -5.87
N LEU A 125 -7.10 1.98 -7.16
CA LEU A 125 -8.22 2.70 -7.80
C LEU A 125 -9.48 1.83 -7.95
N ILE A 126 -9.32 0.52 -8.13
CA ILE A 126 -10.44 -0.41 -8.36
C ILE A 126 -10.89 -1.15 -7.09
N ALA A 127 -10.18 -0.98 -5.97
CA ALA A 127 -10.54 -1.62 -4.72
C ALA A 127 -11.88 -1.07 -4.17
N PRO A 128 -12.74 -1.91 -3.56
CA PRO A 128 -13.98 -1.45 -2.94
C PRO A 128 -13.72 -0.38 -1.86
N GLY A 129 -14.40 0.76 -1.94
CA GLY A 129 -14.21 1.88 -0.99
C GLY A 129 -13.10 2.87 -1.38
N SER A 130 -12.55 2.77 -2.58
CA SER A 130 -11.68 3.78 -3.19
C SER A 130 -12.45 4.92 -3.87
N GLU A 131 -13.75 5.03 -3.60
CA GLU A 131 -14.59 6.13 -4.08
C GLU A 131 -14.22 7.45 -3.38
N LYS A 132 -14.46 8.56 -4.06
CA LYS A 132 -14.06 9.92 -3.66
C LYS A 132 -14.74 10.40 -2.37
#